data_AF-A0A2G2K6C4-F1
#
_entry.id   AF-A0A2G2K6C4-F1
#
_cell.length_a   1.000
_cell.length_b   1.000
_cell.length_c   1.000
_cell.angle_alpha   90.00
_cell.angle_beta   90.00
_cell.angle_gamma   90.00
#
_symmetry.space_group_name_H-M   'P 1'
#
loop_
_entity.id
_entity.type
_entity.pdbx_description
1 polymer ?
#
loop_
_entity_poly.entity_id
_entity_poly.type
_entity_poly.pdbx_seq_one_letter_code
_entity_poly.pdbx_strand_id
1 'polypeptide(L)'
;MLTNSNHPDFISELIRSVALNYEWNDYVPVYKKTEVQSYLITEISGRYQVNSDRFIEIYQKDDQLLFKNILAEEPVELIKISDSTYVTRDDSRLYKFALDSESEIINMITFNSNDGKILSTFTKMDHSTKIPLQFLLEGNFAEAMNAYRALLKQDPKNPALSEDSFNNMGYDLLSRTKTKLAQDIFKVNMMLYPNSFNVYDSYTEACMKMSEIDLAIKNYTKSISLNP
;
A
#
# COMPACT_ATOMS: atom_id res chain seq x y z
N MET A 1 12.79 24.14 24.62
CA MET A 1 11.59 23.66 23.93
C MET A 1 11.80 22.20 23.60
N LEU A 2 11.04 21.30 24.22
CA LEU A 2 11.05 19.88 23.86
C LEU A 2 10.05 19.72 22.71
N THR A 3 10.55 19.60 21.48
CA THR A 3 9.75 19.23 20.32
C THR A 3 9.41 17.75 20.45
N ASN A 4 8.17 17.47 20.82
CA ASN A 4 7.63 16.11 20.85
C ASN A 4 7.44 15.63 19.41
N SER A 5 8.52 15.13 18.81
CA SER A 5 8.51 14.54 17.48
C SER A 5 8.11 13.07 17.60
N ASN A 6 6.80 12.80 17.48
CA ASN A 6 6.28 11.44 17.31
C ASN A 6 6.70 10.92 15.92
N HIS A 7 7.90 10.35 15.84
CA HIS A 7 8.38 9.60 14.67
C HIS A 7 8.29 8.11 15.00
N PRO A 8 7.28 7.38 14.49
CA PRO A 8 7.09 5.96 14.78
C PRO A 8 8.35 5.11 14.47
N ASP A 9 9.07 5.46 13.41
CA ASP A 9 10.29 4.78 12.98
C ASP A 9 11.44 4.99 13.99
N PHE A 10 11.60 6.22 14.50
CA PHE A 10 12.58 6.52 15.55
C PHE A 10 12.24 5.83 16.87
N ILE A 11 10.96 5.76 17.23
CA ILE A 11 10.50 5.06 18.44
C ILE A 11 10.79 3.55 18.32
N SER A 12 10.54 2.98 17.14
CA SER A 12 10.81 1.56 16.88
C SER A 12 12.30 1.25 16.95
N GLU A 13 13.15 2.09 16.36
CA GLU A 13 14.62 1.97 16.42
C GLU A 13 15.17 2.18 17.85
N LEU A 14 14.60 3.10 18.63
CA LEU A 14 14.95 3.30 20.03
C LEU A 14 14.60 2.08 20.88
N ILE A 15 13.38 1.52 20.71
CA ILE A 15 12.94 0.32 21.41
C ILE A 15 13.84 -0.87 21.06
N ARG A 16 14.19 -1.04 19.78
CA ARG A 16 15.13 -2.09 19.34
C ARG A 16 16.53 -1.89 19.91
N SER A 17 17.05 -0.67 19.90
CA SER A 17 18.37 -0.35 20.45
C SER A 17 18.45 -0.61 21.95
N VAL A 18 17.40 -0.27 22.69
CA VAL A 18 17.28 -0.57 24.13
C VAL A 18 17.19 -2.08 24.35
N ALA A 19 16.31 -2.78 23.63
CA ALA A 19 16.17 -4.23 23.78
C ALA A 19 17.47 -5.00 23.47
N LEU A 20 18.22 -4.57 22.45
CA LEU A 20 19.54 -5.11 22.09
C LEU A 20 20.60 -4.84 23.15
N ASN A 21 20.66 -3.62 23.69
CA ASN A 21 21.65 -3.23 24.70
C ASN A 21 21.43 -3.91 26.06
N TYR A 22 20.19 -4.27 26.38
CA TYR A 22 19.83 -4.92 27.65
C TYR A 22 19.58 -6.44 27.49
N GLU A 23 19.95 -7.04 26.36
CA GLU A 23 19.82 -8.48 26.08
C GLU A 23 18.40 -9.03 26.32
N TRP A 24 17.38 -8.24 25.99
CA TRP A 24 15.98 -8.69 26.04
C TRP A 24 15.66 -9.61 24.86
N ASN A 25 16.18 -10.83 24.93
CA ASN A 25 16.11 -11.85 23.88
C ASN A 25 14.65 -12.19 23.47
N ASP A 26 13.68 -11.97 24.36
CA ASP A 26 12.26 -12.23 24.12
C ASP A 26 11.49 -11.02 23.53
N TYR A 27 12.10 -9.83 23.49
CA TYR A 27 11.37 -8.59 23.13
C TYR A 27 11.58 -8.16 21.68
N VAL A 28 12.74 -8.47 21.08
CA VAL A 28 13.02 -8.20 19.67
C VAL A 28 13.81 -9.37 19.09
N PRO A 29 13.22 -10.19 18.20
CA PRO A 29 13.96 -11.26 17.56
C PRO A 29 15.06 -10.66 16.66
N VAL A 30 16.32 -11.00 16.94
CA VAL A 30 17.47 -10.58 16.15
C VAL A 30 17.73 -11.63 15.08
N TYR A 31 17.33 -11.33 13.86
CA TYR A 31 17.53 -12.25 12.74
C TYR A 31 18.89 -12.03 12.05
N LYS A 32 19.64 -13.11 11.83
CA LYS A 32 20.87 -13.06 11.03
C LYS A 32 20.52 -13.11 9.54
N LYS A 33 21.03 -12.14 8.77
CA LYS A 33 20.91 -12.11 7.31
C LYS A 33 21.55 -13.38 6.71
N THR A 34 20.80 -14.07 5.88
CA THR A 34 21.28 -15.22 5.09
C THR A 34 21.35 -14.84 3.62
N GLU A 35 22.35 -15.34 2.90
CA GLU A 35 22.47 -15.12 1.46
C GLU A 35 21.31 -15.76 0.68
N VAL A 36 20.80 -15.05 -0.33
CA VAL A 36 19.72 -15.53 -1.20
C VAL A 36 20.34 -16.03 -2.50
N GLN A 37 20.05 -17.28 -2.86
CA GLN A 37 20.55 -17.88 -4.09
C GLN A 37 19.89 -17.22 -5.31
N SER A 38 20.66 -16.97 -6.38
CA SER A 38 20.20 -16.18 -7.53
C SER A 38 18.94 -16.75 -8.23
N TYR A 39 18.77 -18.07 -8.29
CA TYR A 39 17.56 -18.67 -8.87
C TYR A 39 16.30 -18.32 -8.07
N LEU A 40 16.43 -18.27 -6.74
CA LEU A 40 15.31 -17.99 -5.84
C LEU A 40 14.87 -16.53 -5.96
N ILE A 41 15.83 -15.62 -6.17
CA ILE A 41 15.55 -14.21 -6.45
C ILE A 41 14.67 -14.09 -7.71
N THR A 42 15.04 -14.77 -8.80
CA THR A 42 14.25 -14.77 -10.04
C THR A 42 12.85 -15.35 -9.83
N GLU A 43 12.75 -16.42 -9.05
CA GLU A 43 11.47 -17.10 -8.75
C GLU A 43 10.49 -16.20 -7.97
N ILE A 44 10.98 -15.49 -6.96
CA ILE A 44 10.16 -14.66 -6.07
C ILE A 44 10.04 -13.21 -6.54
N SER A 45 10.83 -12.78 -7.52
CA SER A 45 10.68 -11.45 -8.10
C SER A 45 9.38 -11.37 -8.90
N GLY A 46 8.63 -10.30 -8.69
CA GLY A 46 7.41 -9.98 -9.41
C GLY A 46 6.40 -9.23 -8.56
N ARG A 47 5.19 -9.09 -9.09
CA ARG A 47 4.10 -8.35 -8.44
C ARG A 47 3.15 -9.30 -7.74
N TYR A 48 2.75 -8.97 -6.52
CA TYR A 48 1.88 -9.76 -5.66
C TYR A 48 0.63 -8.96 -5.32
N GLN A 49 -0.54 -9.49 -5.68
CA GLN A 49 -1.80 -8.80 -5.55
C GLN A 49 -2.20 -8.65 -4.08
N VAL A 50 -2.41 -7.41 -3.64
CA VAL A 50 -2.92 -7.11 -2.29
C VAL A 50 -4.45 -7.04 -2.31
N ASN A 51 -4.99 -6.37 -3.31
CA ASN A 51 -6.42 -6.35 -3.63
C ASN A 51 -6.57 -5.99 -5.12
N SER A 52 -7.79 -5.68 -5.56
CA SER A 52 -8.06 -5.34 -6.97
C SER A 52 -7.42 -4.02 -7.45
N ASP A 53 -6.87 -3.20 -6.55
CA ASP A 53 -6.31 -1.90 -6.86
C ASP A 53 -4.90 -1.66 -6.26
N ARG A 54 -4.29 -2.68 -5.64
CA ARG A 54 -2.95 -2.59 -5.05
C ARG A 54 -2.14 -3.86 -5.24
N PHE A 55 -0.82 -3.70 -5.41
CA PHE A 55 0.15 -4.79 -5.34
C PHE A 55 1.37 -4.41 -4.52
N ILE A 56 2.16 -5.42 -4.19
CA ILE A 56 3.54 -5.32 -3.70
C ILE A 56 4.45 -5.85 -4.81
N GLU A 57 5.54 -5.15 -5.10
CA GLU A 57 6.55 -5.60 -6.04
C GLU A 57 7.81 -6.05 -5.32
N ILE A 58 8.28 -7.23 -5.68
CA ILE A 58 9.56 -7.79 -5.24
C ILE A 58 10.51 -7.76 -6.43
N TYR A 59 11.70 -7.18 -6.26
CA TYR A 59 12.69 -7.09 -7.33
C TYR A 59 14.11 -6.97 -6.76
N GLN A 60 15.11 -7.29 -7.58
CA GLN A 60 16.51 -7.12 -7.21
C GLN A 60 17.07 -5.80 -7.75
N LYS A 61 17.84 -5.09 -6.93
CA LYS A 61 18.63 -3.93 -7.33
C LYS A 61 19.88 -3.84 -6.44
N ASP A 62 21.06 -3.61 -7.03
CA ASP A 62 22.32 -3.42 -6.30
C ASP A 62 22.60 -4.55 -5.27
N ASP A 63 22.40 -5.80 -5.68
CA ASP A 63 22.49 -7.03 -4.85
C ASP A 63 21.53 -7.10 -3.65
N GLN A 64 20.56 -6.19 -3.57
CA GLN A 64 19.51 -6.18 -2.57
C GLN A 64 18.20 -6.70 -3.17
N LEU A 65 17.50 -7.54 -2.40
CA LEU A 65 16.11 -7.87 -2.68
C LEU A 65 15.23 -6.78 -2.05
N LEU A 66 14.40 -6.17 -2.87
CA LEU A 66 13.59 -5.02 -2.50
C LEU A 66 12.12 -5.39 -2.49
N PHE A 67 11.40 -4.85 -1.52
CA PHE A 67 9.96 -4.90 -1.37
C PHE A 67 9.41 -3.49 -1.56
N LYS A 68 8.45 -3.31 -2.47
CA LYS A 68 7.81 -2.02 -2.69
C LYS A 68 6.30 -2.15 -2.74
N ASN A 69 5.62 -1.56 -1.77
CA ASN A 69 4.19 -1.30 -1.91
C ASN A 69 3.98 -0.25 -3.01
N ILE A 70 3.00 -0.44 -3.90
CA ILE A 70 2.77 0.47 -5.03
C ILE A 70 2.63 1.96 -4.63
N LEU A 71 2.14 2.25 -3.42
CA LEU A 71 2.01 3.62 -2.89
C LEU A 71 3.16 4.06 -1.97
N ALA A 72 4.14 3.20 -1.71
CA ALA A 72 5.34 3.60 -0.98
C ALA A 72 6.24 4.47 -1.86
N GLU A 73 6.82 5.51 -1.28
CA GLU A 73 7.78 6.37 -1.97
C GLU A 73 9.03 5.56 -2.34
N GLU A 74 9.63 4.95 -1.33
CA GLU A 74 10.85 4.16 -1.43
C GLU A 74 10.56 2.68 -1.17
N PRO A 75 11.31 1.77 -1.82
CA PRO A 75 11.33 0.36 -1.45
C PRO A 75 12.02 0.17 -0.10
N VAL A 76 11.76 -0.98 0.53
CA VAL A 76 12.48 -1.45 1.71
C VAL A 76 13.23 -2.74 1.40
N GLU A 77 14.34 -2.99 2.10
CA GLU A 77 15.10 -4.24 1.96
C GLU A 77 14.27 -5.42 2.49
N LEU A 78 14.12 -6.47 1.67
CA LEU A 78 13.54 -7.75 2.04
C LEU A 78 14.65 -8.71 2.43
N ILE A 79 14.82 -8.94 3.72
CA ILE A 79 15.96 -9.66 4.30
C ILE A 79 15.56 -11.11 4.54
N LYS A 80 16.30 -12.05 3.95
CA LYS A 80 16.15 -13.48 4.24
C LYS A 80 16.78 -13.82 5.59
N ILE A 81 16.01 -14.51 6.44
CA ILE A 81 16.41 -14.84 7.81
C ILE A 81 16.47 -16.35 8.08
N SER A 82 15.86 -17.16 7.21
CA SER A 82 15.92 -18.63 7.20
C SER A 82 15.66 -19.15 5.80
N ASP A 83 15.65 -20.47 5.58
CA ASP A 83 15.45 -21.09 4.26
C ASP A 83 14.24 -20.57 3.48
N SER A 84 13.14 -20.25 4.17
CA SER A 84 11.90 -19.80 3.54
C SER A 84 11.29 -18.53 4.13
N THR A 85 11.94 -17.90 5.12
CA THR A 85 11.40 -16.73 5.83
C THR A 85 12.18 -15.46 5.54
N TYR A 86 11.44 -14.38 5.34
CA TYR A 86 11.93 -13.04 5.08
C TYR A 86 11.27 -12.03 6.02
N VAL A 87 11.94 -10.90 6.23
CA VAL A 87 11.46 -9.76 7.03
C VAL A 87 11.78 -8.45 6.32
N THR A 88 11.07 -7.39 6.69
CA THR A 88 11.50 -6.01 6.39
C THR A 88 11.84 -5.31 7.71
N ARG A 89 12.51 -4.16 7.67
CA ARG A 89 12.93 -3.46 8.90
C ARG A 89 11.75 -2.85 9.64
N ASP A 90 10.76 -2.35 8.91
CA ASP A 90 9.69 -1.51 9.45
C ASP A 90 8.41 -2.29 9.75
N ASP A 91 8.43 -3.61 9.56
CA ASP A 91 7.28 -4.49 9.73
C ASP A 91 7.63 -5.68 10.62
N SER A 92 6.79 -5.97 11.61
CA SER A 92 6.95 -7.15 12.47
C SER A 92 6.45 -8.44 11.81
N ARG A 93 5.79 -8.36 10.66
CA ARG A 93 5.31 -9.53 9.92
C ARG A 93 6.46 -10.31 9.30
N LEU A 94 6.29 -11.63 9.27
CA LEU A 94 7.17 -12.53 8.54
C LEU A 94 6.58 -12.81 7.16
N TYR A 95 7.43 -12.94 6.16
CA TYR A 95 7.07 -13.23 4.78
C TYR A 95 7.64 -14.59 4.36
N LYS A 96 6.85 -15.35 3.61
CA LYS A 96 7.28 -16.60 2.96
C LYS A 96 6.82 -16.61 1.52
N PHE A 97 7.64 -17.15 0.65
CA PHE A 97 7.27 -17.45 -0.72
C PHE A 97 7.10 -18.96 -0.86
N ALA A 98 5.94 -19.40 -1.32
CA ALA A 98 5.62 -20.81 -1.43
C ALA A 98 4.83 -21.09 -2.70
N LEU A 99 5.16 -22.20 -3.35
CA LEU A 99 4.38 -22.73 -4.45
C LEU A 99 3.01 -23.16 -3.92
N ASP A 100 1.97 -22.65 -4.57
CA ASP A 100 0.60 -23.08 -4.35
C ASP A 100 0.35 -24.39 -5.13
N SER A 101 -0.06 -25.43 -4.43
CA SER A 101 -0.19 -26.78 -5.02
C SER A 101 -1.34 -26.91 -6.03
N GLU A 102 -2.30 -25.97 -6.02
CA GLU A 102 -3.44 -26.01 -6.93
C GLU A 102 -3.16 -25.20 -8.20
N SER A 103 -2.58 -24.01 -8.05
CA SER A 103 -2.31 -23.10 -9.17
C SER A 103 -0.92 -23.23 -9.77
N GLU A 104 0.01 -23.94 -9.12
CA GLU A 104 1.43 -24.00 -9.48
C GLU A 104 2.10 -22.61 -9.54
N ILE A 105 1.54 -21.64 -8.81
CA ILE A 105 2.04 -20.26 -8.74
C ILE A 105 2.68 -20.03 -7.36
N ILE A 106 3.81 -19.32 -7.35
CA ILE A 106 4.42 -18.89 -6.09
C ILE A 106 3.62 -17.73 -5.51
N ASN A 107 3.12 -17.90 -4.30
CA ASN A 107 2.42 -16.88 -3.55
C ASN A 107 3.30 -16.29 -2.45
N MET A 108 3.05 -15.03 -2.10
CA MET A 108 3.65 -14.38 -0.93
C MET A 108 2.70 -14.50 0.25
N ILE A 109 3.14 -15.16 1.31
CA ILE A 109 2.36 -15.41 2.52
C ILE A 109 2.93 -14.56 3.64
N THR A 110 2.05 -13.87 4.36
CA THR A 110 2.40 -13.15 5.59
C THR A 110 1.88 -13.88 6.81
N PHE A 111 2.66 -13.90 7.87
CA PHE A 111 2.28 -14.50 9.13
C PHE A 111 2.81 -13.71 10.32
N ASN A 112 2.11 -13.82 11.44
CA ASN A 112 2.46 -13.16 12.68
C ASN A 112 3.71 -13.81 13.28
N SER A 113 4.68 -12.99 13.69
CA SER A 113 5.94 -13.43 14.29
C SER A 113 5.73 -14.18 15.62
N ASN A 114 4.66 -13.87 16.34
CA ASN A 114 4.47 -14.34 17.72
C ASN A 114 3.84 -15.74 17.80
N ASP A 115 2.86 -16.03 16.94
CA ASP A 115 2.08 -17.27 16.97
C ASP A 115 2.14 -18.06 15.66
N GLY A 116 2.82 -17.55 14.63
CA GLY A 116 2.94 -18.18 13.32
C GLY A 116 1.66 -18.18 12.50
N LYS A 117 0.60 -17.50 12.94
CA LYS A 117 -0.70 -17.48 12.25
C LYS A 117 -0.58 -16.76 10.91
N ILE A 118 -1.08 -17.40 9.85
CA ILE A 118 -1.20 -16.76 8.53
C ILE A 118 -2.15 -15.57 8.63
N LEU A 119 -1.66 -14.42 8.18
CA LEU A 119 -2.39 -13.15 8.13
C LEU A 119 -2.98 -12.90 6.75
N SER A 120 -2.22 -13.14 5.69
CA SER A 120 -2.65 -12.93 4.31
C SER A 120 -1.82 -13.75 3.32
N THR A 121 -2.43 -14.14 2.22
CA THR A 121 -1.77 -14.74 1.06
C THR A 121 -1.99 -13.82 -0.14
N PHE A 122 -0.90 -13.42 -0.80
CA PHE A 122 -0.91 -12.55 -1.97
C PHE A 122 -0.48 -13.34 -3.19
N THR A 123 -1.37 -13.42 -4.18
CA THR A 123 -1.13 -14.17 -5.41
C THR A 123 -0.20 -13.41 -6.33
N LYS A 124 0.79 -14.09 -6.90
CA LYS A 124 1.68 -13.47 -7.90
C LYS A 124 0.88 -13.17 -9.18
N MET A 125 1.06 -11.97 -9.69
CA MET A 125 0.33 -11.41 -10.82
C MET A 125 1.17 -11.50 -12.08
N ASP A 126 0.50 -11.64 -13.22
CA ASP A 126 1.12 -11.46 -14.52
C ASP A 126 1.68 -10.02 -14.66
N HIS A 127 2.92 -9.87 -15.15
CA HIS A 127 3.60 -8.58 -15.28
C HIS A 127 2.97 -7.60 -16.27
N SER A 128 2.16 -8.08 -17.22
CA SER A 128 1.46 -7.24 -18.20
C SER A 128 0.16 -6.65 -17.67
N THR A 129 -0.40 -7.23 -16.59
CA THR A 129 -1.70 -6.79 -16.07
C THR A 129 -1.58 -5.44 -15.36
N LYS A 130 -2.27 -4.41 -15.84
CA LYS A 130 -2.38 -3.13 -15.13
C LYS A 130 -3.62 -3.11 -14.25
N ILE A 131 -3.47 -2.54 -13.06
CA ILE A 131 -4.58 -2.23 -12.14
C ILE A 131 -4.96 -0.75 -12.30
N PRO A 132 -6.18 -0.34 -11.91
CA PRO A 132 -6.63 1.04 -12.09
C PRO A 132 -5.69 2.09 -11.49
N LEU A 133 -5.19 1.89 -10.27
CA LEU A 133 -4.26 2.80 -9.60
C LEU A 133 -2.95 3.04 -10.38
N GLN A 134 -2.46 2.04 -11.14
CA GLN A 134 -1.25 2.24 -11.97
C GLN A 134 -1.47 3.33 -13.02
N PHE A 135 -2.66 3.37 -13.63
CA PHE A 135 -2.97 4.43 -14.60
C PHE A 135 -3.00 5.82 -13.95
N LEU A 136 -3.49 5.94 -12.70
CA LEU A 136 -3.42 7.21 -11.97
C LEU A 136 -1.98 7.64 -11.68
N LEU A 137 -1.13 6.71 -11.25
CA LEU A 137 0.29 6.97 -11.00
C LEU A 137 1.03 7.40 -12.28
N GLU A 138 0.58 6.92 -13.44
CA GLU A 138 1.08 7.32 -14.76
C GLU A 138 0.45 8.63 -15.29
N GLY A 139 -0.47 9.26 -14.54
CA GLY A 139 -1.19 10.47 -14.97
C GLY A 139 -2.33 10.22 -15.97
N ASN A 140 -2.65 8.96 -16.26
CA ASN A 140 -3.65 8.54 -17.22
C ASN A 140 -5.05 8.39 -16.57
N PHE A 141 -5.63 9.52 -16.14
CA PHE A 141 -6.92 9.54 -15.43
C PHE A 141 -8.08 8.88 -16.22
N ALA A 142 -8.12 9.07 -17.54
CA ALA A 142 -9.18 8.50 -18.37
C ALA A 142 -9.14 6.96 -18.38
N GLU A 143 -7.96 6.38 -18.54
CA GLU A 143 -7.77 4.92 -18.50
C GLU A 143 -8.02 4.36 -17.10
N ALA A 144 -7.58 5.07 -16.05
CA ALA A 144 -7.90 4.71 -14.67
C ALA A 144 -9.42 4.63 -14.45
N MET A 145 -10.18 5.65 -14.86
CA MET A 145 -11.64 5.66 -14.74
C MET A 145 -12.32 4.53 -15.52
N ASN A 146 -11.83 4.20 -16.72
CA ASN A 146 -12.32 3.06 -17.50
C ASN A 146 -12.07 1.74 -16.76
N ALA A 147 -10.86 1.56 -16.23
CA ALA A 147 -10.47 0.38 -15.46
C ALA A 147 -11.29 0.23 -14.17
N TYR A 148 -11.48 1.30 -13.40
CA TYR A 148 -12.32 1.29 -12.19
C TYR A 148 -13.76 0.92 -12.49
N ARG A 149 -14.35 1.48 -13.55
CA ARG A 149 -15.73 1.16 -13.96
C ARG A 149 -15.87 -0.29 -14.41
N ALA A 150 -14.88 -0.80 -15.17
CA ALA A 150 -14.87 -2.20 -15.59
C ALA A 150 -14.81 -3.14 -14.39
N LEU A 151 -13.94 -2.85 -13.43
CA LEU A 151 -13.79 -3.62 -12.20
C LEU A 151 -15.04 -3.59 -11.32
N LEU A 152 -15.67 -2.42 -11.16
CA LEU A 152 -16.93 -2.28 -10.42
C LEU A 152 -18.10 -2.98 -11.13
N LYS A 153 -18.11 -3.03 -12.47
CA LYS A 153 -19.10 -3.80 -13.23
C LYS A 153 -18.94 -5.30 -13.03
N GLN A 154 -17.70 -5.77 -12.93
CA GLN A 154 -17.38 -7.18 -12.68
C GLN A 154 -17.69 -7.58 -11.23
N ASP A 155 -17.36 -6.73 -10.28
CA ASP A 155 -17.61 -6.93 -8.85
C ASP A 155 -18.17 -5.63 -8.22
N PRO A 156 -19.50 -5.46 -8.21
CA PRO A 156 -20.14 -4.27 -7.64
C PRO A 156 -19.95 -4.10 -6.13
N LYS A 157 -19.51 -5.15 -5.43
CA LYS A 157 -19.29 -5.14 -3.98
C LYS A 157 -17.79 -5.16 -3.63
N ASN A 158 -16.93 -4.84 -4.60
CA ASN A 158 -15.50 -4.85 -4.39
C ASN A 158 -15.11 -3.89 -3.25
N PRO A 159 -14.56 -4.39 -2.13
CA PRO A 159 -14.29 -3.56 -0.96
C PRO A 159 -13.20 -2.51 -1.24
N ALA A 160 -12.26 -2.80 -2.15
CA ALA A 160 -11.20 -1.85 -2.50
C ALA A 160 -11.73 -0.65 -3.29
N LEU A 161 -12.91 -0.78 -3.91
CA LEU A 161 -13.54 0.30 -4.67
C LEU A 161 -14.67 1.00 -3.93
N SER A 162 -14.86 0.73 -2.63
CA SER A 162 -15.89 1.43 -1.84
C SER A 162 -15.58 2.92 -1.69
N GLU A 163 -16.63 3.72 -1.45
CA GLU A 163 -16.50 5.15 -1.16
C GLU A 163 -15.48 5.41 -0.04
N ASP A 164 -15.61 4.66 1.06
CA ASP A 164 -14.72 4.76 2.22
C ASP A 164 -13.28 4.36 1.88
N SER A 165 -13.07 3.32 1.06
CA SER A 165 -11.74 2.90 0.65
C SER A 165 -11.02 3.98 -0.15
N PHE A 166 -11.70 4.63 -1.10
CA PHE A 166 -11.14 5.77 -1.83
C PHE A 166 -10.92 6.97 -0.93
N ASN A 167 -11.85 7.26 -0.01
CA ASN A 167 -11.75 8.38 0.91
C ASN A 167 -10.51 8.22 1.82
N ASN A 168 -10.39 7.06 2.47
CA ASN A 168 -9.25 6.72 3.32
C ASN A 168 -7.92 6.77 2.54
N MET A 169 -7.91 6.28 1.30
CA MET A 169 -6.74 6.36 0.44
C MET A 169 -6.35 7.81 0.13
N GLY A 170 -7.32 8.67 -0.23
CA GLY A 170 -7.06 10.08 -0.50
C GLY A 170 -6.50 10.82 0.73
N TYR A 171 -7.06 10.57 1.92
CA TYR A 171 -6.56 11.19 3.16
C TYR A 171 -5.16 10.69 3.56
N ASP A 172 -4.89 9.40 3.41
CA ASP A 172 -3.54 8.86 3.61
C ASP A 172 -2.53 9.55 2.67
N LEU A 173 -2.89 9.73 1.40
CA LEU A 173 -2.06 10.45 0.42
C LEU A 173 -1.89 11.93 0.76
N LEU A 174 -2.93 12.62 1.25
CA LEU A 174 -2.81 13.99 1.74
C LEU A 174 -1.85 14.09 2.92
N SER A 175 -1.89 13.15 3.86
CA SER A 175 -1.00 13.13 5.02
C SER A 175 0.47 12.97 4.63
N ARG A 176 0.73 12.27 3.52
CA ARG A 176 2.05 12.09 2.91
C ARG A 176 2.41 13.17 1.89
N THR A 177 1.65 14.27 1.83
CA THR A 177 1.85 15.39 0.89
C THR A 177 1.76 15.03 -0.60
N LYS A 178 1.18 13.86 -0.94
CA LYS A 178 0.89 13.43 -2.33
C LYS A 178 -0.41 14.06 -2.83
N THR A 179 -0.51 15.39 -2.74
CA THR A 179 -1.77 16.12 -2.92
C THR A 179 -2.41 15.92 -4.28
N LYS A 180 -1.62 15.89 -5.36
CA LYS A 180 -2.16 15.69 -6.71
C LYS A 180 -2.81 14.31 -6.88
N LEU A 181 -2.13 13.25 -6.43
CA LEU A 181 -2.67 11.90 -6.49
C LEU A 181 -3.90 11.74 -5.57
N ALA A 182 -3.88 12.37 -4.39
CA ALA A 182 -5.04 12.40 -3.50
C ALA A 182 -6.26 13.06 -4.19
N GLN A 183 -6.05 14.21 -4.85
CA GLN A 183 -7.09 14.88 -5.62
C GLN A 183 -7.66 13.95 -6.71
N ASP A 184 -6.81 13.25 -7.45
CA ASP A 184 -7.26 12.32 -8.50
C ASP A 184 -8.05 11.14 -7.90
N ILE A 185 -7.63 10.59 -6.76
CA ILE A 185 -8.37 9.54 -6.04
C ILE A 185 -9.74 10.06 -5.55
N PHE A 186 -9.81 11.25 -4.96
CA PHE A 186 -11.09 11.85 -4.57
C PHE A 186 -11.98 12.13 -5.78
N LYS A 187 -11.39 12.49 -6.92
CA LYS A 187 -12.13 12.66 -8.17
C LYS A 187 -12.72 11.35 -8.67
N VAL A 188 -11.97 10.24 -8.60
CA VAL A 188 -12.50 8.89 -8.87
C VAL A 188 -13.68 8.61 -7.95
N ASN A 189 -13.52 8.84 -6.65
CA ASN A 189 -14.57 8.64 -5.65
C ASN A 189 -15.85 9.42 -6.00
N MET A 190 -15.70 10.72 -6.26
CA MET A 190 -16.79 11.61 -6.67
C MET A 190 -17.49 11.14 -7.96
N MET A 191 -16.74 10.60 -8.91
CA MET A 191 -17.31 10.10 -10.18
C MET A 191 -18.01 8.75 -10.04
N LEU A 192 -17.63 7.92 -9.07
CA LEU A 192 -18.25 6.62 -8.80
C LEU A 192 -19.43 6.74 -7.82
N TYR A 193 -19.41 7.72 -6.93
CA TYR A 193 -20.40 7.93 -5.86
C TYR A 193 -21.01 9.35 -5.88
N PRO A 194 -21.60 9.80 -7.00
CA PRO A 194 -21.96 11.21 -7.22
C PRO A 194 -23.08 11.76 -6.33
N ASN A 195 -23.74 10.90 -5.53
CA ASN A 195 -24.84 11.28 -4.64
C ASN A 195 -24.41 11.39 -3.17
N SER A 196 -23.16 11.02 -2.83
CA SER A 196 -22.62 11.24 -1.49
C SER A 196 -22.15 12.69 -1.36
N PHE A 197 -22.46 13.36 -0.26
CA PHE A 197 -21.91 14.71 -0.02
C PHE A 197 -20.42 14.64 0.34
N ASN A 198 -20.02 13.58 1.05
CA ASN A 198 -18.67 13.36 1.57
C ASN A 198 -17.61 13.34 0.45
N VAL A 199 -17.93 12.78 -0.73
CA VAL A 199 -16.98 12.76 -1.85
C VAL A 199 -16.68 14.14 -2.43
N TYR A 200 -17.64 15.07 -2.38
CA TYR A 200 -17.42 16.45 -2.82
C TYR A 200 -16.67 17.26 -1.77
N ASP A 201 -16.93 17.00 -0.49
CA ASP A 201 -16.19 17.59 0.63
C ASP A 201 -14.70 17.21 0.57
N SER A 202 -14.38 15.91 0.51
CA SER A 202 -13.00 15.44 0.42
C SER A 202 -12.28 15.93 -0.85
N TYR A 203 -12.96 15.97 -2.01
CA TYR A 203 -12.38 16.55 -3.22
C TYR A 203 -12.09 18.06 -3.06
N THR A 204 -12.96 18.79 -2.34
CA THR A 204 -12.78 20.21 -2.02
C THR A 204 -11.51 20.42 -1.19
N GLU A 205 -11.27 19.61 -0.16
CA GLU A 205 -10.07 19.74 0.67
C GLU A 205 -8.78 19.60 -0.14
N ALA A 206 -8.72 18.63 -1.06
CA ALA A 206 -7.58 18.48 -1.95
C ALA A 206 -7.42 19.68 -2.90
N CYS A 207 -8.52 20.21 -3.46
CA CYS A 207 -8.49 21.43 -4.29
C CYS A 207 -7.97 22.64 -3.51
N MET A 208 -8.39 22.82 -2.25
CA MET A 208 -7.90 23.89 -1.39
C MET A 208 -6.40 23.79 -1.15
N LYS A 209 -5.89 22.58 -0.87
CA LYS A 209 -4.45 22.34 -0.71
C LYS A 209 -3.66 22.61 -2.00
N MET A 210 -4.29 22.48 -3.17
CA MET A 210 -3.71 22.82 -4.47
C MET A 210 -3.96 24.27 -4.90
N SER A 211 -4.60 25.10 -4.07
CA SER A 211 -5.00 26.48 -4.40
C SER A 211 -5.97 26.59 -5.59
N GLU A 212 -6.73 25.54 -5.88
CA GLU A 212 -7.76 25.50 -6.93
C GLU A 212 -9.11 26.00 -6.39
N ILE A 213 -9.17 27.29 -6.06
CA ILE A 213 -10.26 27.90 -5.29
C ILE A 213 -11.63 27.79 -6.00
N ASP A 214 -11.69 28.00 -7.31
CA ASP A 214 -12.95 27.90 -8.06
C ASP A 214 -13.54 26.49 -8.02
N LEU A 215 -12.67 25.48 -8.10
CA LEU A 215 -13.07 24.07 -7.99
C LEU A 215 -13.51 23.74 -6.56
N ALA A 216 -12.82 24.27 -5.55
CA ALA A 216 -13.20 24.10 -4.16
C ALA A 216 -14.60 24.68 -3.89
N ILE A 217 -14.86 25.94 -4.26
CA ILE A 217 -16.16 26.61 -4.06
C ILE A 217 -17.29 25.83 -4.74
N LYS A 218 -17.07 25.41 -5.99
CA LYS A 218 -18.07 24.64 -6.75
C LYS A 218 -18.44 23.33 -6.06
N ASN A 219 -17.46 22.57 -5.58
CA ASN A 219 -17.71 21.26 -4.98
C ASN A 219 -18.22 21.37 -3.55
N TYR A 220 -17.79 22.36 -2.78
CA TYR A 220 -18.34 22.63 -1.45
C TYR A 220 -19.83 23.01 -1.51
N THR A 221 -20.19 23.87 -2.47
CA THR A 221 -21.59 24.22 -2.75
C THR A 221 -22.42 22.97 -3.08
N LYS A 222 -21.85 22.04 -3.86
CA LYS A 222 -22.49 20.77 -4.19
C LYS A 222 -22.65 19.86 -2.96
N SER A 223 -21.62 19.77 -2.11
CA SER A 223 -21.65 19.02 -0.84
C SER A 223 -22.80 19.48 0.04
N ILE A 224 -22.90 20.79 0.32
CA ILE A 224 -23.98 21.39 1.11
C ILE A 224 -25.35 21.13 0.48
N SER A 225 -25.48 21.21 -0.85
CA SER A 225 -26.77 20.94 -1.52
C SER A 225 -27.25 19.50 -1.35
N LEU A 226 -26.34 18.55 -1.10
CA LEU A 226 -26.64 17.14 -0.88
C LEU A 226 -26.85 16.81 0.61
N ASN A 227 -26.34 17.66 1.52
CA ASN A 227 -26.46 17.53 2.98
C ASN A 227 -26.65 18.93 3.61
N PRO A 228 -27.89 19.48 3.56
CA PRO A 228 -28.20 20.85 3.96
C PRO A 228 -28.20 21.09 5.48
#